data_AF-A0A7X5KPJ5-F1
#
_entry.id   AF-A0A7X5KPJ5-F1
#
_cell.length_a   1.000
_cell.length_b   1.000
_cell.length_c   1.000
_cell.angle_alpha   90.00
_cell.angle_beta   90.00
_cell.angle_gamma   90.00
#
_symmetry.space_group_name_H-M   'P 1'
#
loop_
_entity.id
_entity.type
_entity.pdbx_description
1 polymer ?
#
loop_
_entity_poly.entity_id
_entity_poly.type
_entity_poly.pdbx_seq_one_letter_code
_entity_poly.pdbx_strand_id
1 'polypeptide(L)'
;MLINEITESKSLLKLLDLIRGFCRESALGDNTEKCIRLKEAVENAEGNDYLTLLSSYLSICETGDEVIEALEEFADNCKGFAEANEDMTEQITKAEFETVLCECEEKCGLMSCVEAEHTVNIAEADAESYNREGEIQFIGSNINILLPRIDINTDKTKYIAENIGHMLYDVIVQKLEPDDIRYEINRYIPEVKNRGEPVRELFRECFYSVILYKTQKPKIYQDFNEHMYRVVVLEFFKRIIVRYLRE
;
A
#
# COMPACT_ATOMS: atom_id res chain seq x y z
N MET A 1 -28.03 10.09 -12.02
CA MET A 1 -27.77 8.78 -12.62
C MET A 1 -26.32 8.37 -12.33
N LEU A 2 -25.33 9.11 -12.83
CA LEU A 2 -23.90 8.84 -12.58
C LEU A 2 -23.48 8.72 -11.11
N ILE A 3 -23.95 9.60 -10.20
CA ILE A 3 -23.60 9.50 -8.77
C ILE A 3 -24.01 8.13 -8.20
N ASN A 4 -25.23 7.68 -8.48
CA ASN A 4 -25.71 6.37 -8.01
C ASN A 4 -24.87 5.23 -8.62
N GLU A 5 -24.54 5.33 -9.92
CA GLU A 5 -23.71 4.33 -10.60
C GLU A 5 -22.30 4.26 -10.00
N ILE A 6 -21.72 5.40 -9.62
CA ILE A 6 -20.43 5.47 -8.91
C ILE A 6 -20.55 4.78 -7.55
N THR A 7 -21.56 5.13 -6.75
CA THR A 7 -21.75 4.57 -5.40
C THR A 7 -22.12 3.08 -5.38
N GLU A 8 -22.62 2.55 -6.50
CA GLU A 8 -22.97 1.14 -6.65
C GLU A 8 -21.89 0.32 -7.36
N SER A 9 -20.79 0.95 -7.82
CA SER A 9 -19.75 0.25 -8.58
C SER A 9 -18.98 -0.73 -7.70
N LYS A 10 -18.86 -1.97 -8.17
CA LYS A 10 -18.10 -3.06 -7.51
C LYS A 10 -16.84 -3.48 -8.29
N SER A 11 -16.54 -2.78 -9.38
CA SER A 11 -15.38 -3.03 -10.22
C SER A 11 -14.55 -1.76 -10.28
N LEU A 12 -13.24 -1.90 -10.10
CA LEU A 12 -12.32 -0.78 -10.13
C LEU A 12 -12.36 -0.09 -11.49
N LEU A 13 -12.23 -0.84 -12.59
CA LEU A 13 -12.19 -0.27 -13.93
C LEU A 13 -13.49 0.45 -14.29
N LYS A 14 -14.63 -0.14 -13.91
CA LYS A 14 -15.94 0.52 -14.08
C LYS A 14 -16.04 1.81 -13.27
N LEU A 15 -15.56 1.80 -12.02
CA LEU A 15 -15.52 3.00 -11.18
C LEU A 15 -14.69 4.10 -11.84
N LEU A 16 -13.51 3.78 -12.37
CA LEU A 16 -12.63 4.72 -13.06
C LEU A 16 -13.30 5.33 -14.29
N ASP A 17 -14.00 4.53 -15.08
CA ASP A 17 -14.72 5.03 -16.26
C ASP A 17 -15.90 5.95 -15.88
N LEU A 18 -16.62 5.62 -14.82
CA LEU A 18 -17.69 6.45 -14.27
C LEU A 18 -17.15 7.78 -13.72
N ILE A 19 -16.02 7.75 -13.02
CA ILE A 19 -15.34 8.95 -12.52
C ILE A 19 -14.91 9.84 -13.68
N ARG A 20 -14.23 9.29 -14.71
CA ARG A 20 -13.83 10.06 -15.90
C ARG A 20 -15.03 10.65 -16.63
N GLY A 21 -16.13 9.90 -16.71
CA GLY A 21 -17.40 10.39 -17.25
C GLY A 21 -17.94 11.57 -16.43
N PHE A 22 -17.95 11.45 -15.11
CA PHE A 22 -18.37 12.50 -14.19
C PHE A 22 -17.51 13.76 -14.34
N CYS A 23 -16.18 13.66 -14.34
CA CYS A 23 -15.29 14.83 -14.49
C CYS A 23 -15.51 15.54 -15.84
N ARG A 24 -15.67 14.80 -16.95
CA ARG A 24 -15.96 15.37 -18.27
C ARG A 24 -17.29 16.12 -18.31
N GLU A 25 -18.33 15.60 -17.68
CA GLU A 25 -19.61 16.29 -17.59
C GLU A 25 -19.52 17.55 -16.72
N SER A 26 -18.79 17.46 -15.61
CA SER A 26 -18.67 18.53 -14.64
C SER A 26 -17.83 19.70 -15.16
N ALA A 27 -16.88 19.46 -16.08
CA ALA A 27 -16.06 20.50 -16.72
C ALA A 27 -16.84 21.44 -17.66
N LEU A 28 -18.10 21.13 -18.01
CA LEU A 28 -18.91 21.89 -18.97
C LEU A 28 -19.83 22.95 -18.33
N GLY A 29 -19.76 23.18 -17.02
CA GLY A 29 -20.57 24.20 -16.32
C GLY A 29 -20.23 24.36 -14.82
N ASP A 30 -20.92 25.27 -14.12
CA ASP A 30 -20.82 25.38 -12.65
C ASP A 30 -21.55 24.19 -12.01
N ASN A 31 -20.77 23.19 -11.60
CA ASN A 31 -21.25 21.91 -11.07
C ASN A 31 -20.89 21.72 -9.59
N THR A 32 -20.60 22.80 -8.87
CA THR A 32 -20.21 22.75 -7.45
C THR A 32 -21.19 21.91 -6.62
N GLU A 33 -22.49 22.16 -6.74
CA GLU A 33 -23.53 21.40 -6.03
C GLU A 33 -23.50 19.90 -6.39
N LYS A 34 -23.28 19.56 -7.66
CA LYS A 34 -23.21 18.16 -8.12
C LYS A 34 -21.97 17.45 -7.57
N CYS A 35 -20.83 18.12 -7.54
CA CYS A 35 -19.58 17.61 -6.98
C CYS A 35 -19.69 17.38 -5.47
N ILE A 36 -20.22 18.34 -4.71
CA ILE A 36 -20.42 18.20 -3.27
C ILE A 36 -21.40 17.05 -2.97
N ARG A 37 -22.48 16.92 -3.74
CA ARG A 37 -23.40 15.77 -3.60
C ARG A 37 -22.74 14.43 -3.89
N LEU A 38 -21.78 14.36 -4.82
CA LEU A 38 -21.01 13.14 -5.05
C LEU A 38 -20.11 12.84 -3.85
N LYS A 39 -19.39 13.84 -3.34
CA LYS A 39 -18.57 13.72 -2.13
C LYS A 39 -19.40 13.15 -0.97
N GLU A 40 -20.52 13.79 -0.63
CA GLU A 40 -21.41 13.34 0.44
C GLU A 40 -21.91 11.91 0.21
N ALA A 41 -22.24 11.55 -1.04
CA ALA A 41 -22.71 10.20 -1.35
C ALA A 41 -21.61 9.14 -1.19
N VAL A 42 -20.36 9.46 -1.53
CA VAL A 42 -19.21 8.58 -1.33
C VAL A 42 -18.89 8.42 0.16
N GLU A 43 -18.87 9.51 0.93
CA GLU A 43 -18.59 9.49 2.37
C GLU A 43 -19.63 8.71 3.19
N ASN A 44 -20.89 8.69 2.72
CA ASN A 44 -21.98 7.95 3.36
C ASN A 44 -22.15 6.52 2.81
N ALA A 45 -21.35 6.10 1.84
CA ALA A 45 -21.46 4.76 1.28
C ALA A 45 -20.77 3.72 2.18
N GLU A 46 -21.56 2.77 2.69
CA GLU A 46 -21.04 1.68 3.52
C GLU A 46 -20.86 0.39 2.72
N GLY A 47 -19.85 -0.41 3.10
CA GLY A 47 -19.65 -1.76 2.56
C GLY A 47 -19.06 -1.80 1.14
N ASN A 48 -18.43 -0.71 0.69
CA ASN A 48 -17.71 -0.66 -0.58
C ASN A 48 -16.29 -0.11 -0.35
N ASP A 49 -15.30 -1.00 -0.34
CA ASP A 49 -13.92 -0.64 -0.03
C ASP A 49 -13.34 0.39 -1.04
N TYR A 50 -13.73 0.34 -2.31
CA TYR A 50 -13.29 1.36 -3.28
C TYR A 50 -13.81 2.75 -2.94
N LEU A 51 -15.01 2.86 -2.39
CA LEU A 51 -15.57 4.14 -1.96
C LEU A 51 -14.93 4.60 -0.66
N THR A 52 -14.53 3.68 0.23
CA THR A 52 -13.69 4.02 1.39
C THR A 52 -12.36 4.61 0.94
N LEU A 53 -11.69 4.00 -0.05
CA LEU A 53 -10.46 4.56 -0.63
C LEU A 53 -10.72 5.92 -1.28
N LEU A 54 -11.76 6.05 -2.12
CA LEU A 54 -12.08 7.32 -2.78
C LEU A 54 -12.44 8.42 -1.77
N SER A 55 -13.14 8.08 -0.70
CA SER A 55 -13.52 9.00 0.37
C SER A 55 -12.31 9.68 1.01
N SER A 56 -11.14 9.01 1.07
CA SER A 56 -9.95 9.62 1.64
C SER A 56 -9.46 10.81 0.82
N TYR A 57 -9.55 10.72 -0.52
CA TYR A 57 -9.20 11.81 -1.44
C TYR A 57 -10.17 12.98 -1.32
N LEU A 58 -11.46 12.68 -1.14
CA LEU A 58 -12.51 13.70 -1.09
C LEU A 58 -12.65 14.40 0.27
N SER A 59 -12.10 13.80 1.33
CA SER A 59 -12.34 14.22 2.72
C SER A 59 -12.06 15.70 2.97
N ILE A 60 -10.99 16.24 2.38
CA ILE A 60 -10.54 17.63 2.56
C ILE A 60 -11.12 18.62 1.54
N CYS A 61 -11.85 18.15 0.52
CA CYS A 61 -12.37 19.00 -0.54
C CYS A 61 -13.57 19.83 -0.03
N GLU A 62 -13.51 21.14 -0.18
CA GLU A 62 -14.58 22.09 0.17
C GLU A 62 -15.30 22.64 -1.07
N THR A 63 -14.66 22.56 -2.24
CA THR A 63 -15.18 23.11 -3.50
C THR A 63 -15.39 22.06 -4.58
N GLY A 64 -16.18 22.41 -5.60
CA GLY A 64 -16.42 21.53 -6.74
C GLY A 64 -15.17 21.23 -7.56
N ASP A 65 -14.27 22.20 -7.67
CA ASP A 65 -13.01 22.07 -8.40
C ASP A 65 -12.06 21.11 -7.67
N GLU A 66 -11.92 21.24 -6.35
CA GLU A 66 -11.12 20.32 -5.52
C GLU A 66 -11.64 18.89 -5.60
N VAL A 67 -12.96 18.68 -5.65
CA VAL A 67 -13.55 17.35 -5.85
C VAL A 67 -13.16 16.79 -7.22
N ILE A 68 -13.16 17.60 -8.28
CA ILE A 68 -12.75 17.15 -9.62
C ILE A 68 -11.27 16.79 -9.62
N GLU A 69 -10.41 17.63 -9.05
CA GLU A 69 -8.96 17.37 -8.96
C GLU A 69 -8.69 16.08 -8.18
N ALA A 70 -9.34 15.87 -7.04
CA ALA A 70 -9.20 14.65 -6.24
C ALA A 70 -9.69 13.39 -6.97
N LEU A 71 -10.77 13.49 -7.75
CA LEU A 71 -11.27 12.39 -8.58
C LEU A 71 -10.30 12.04 -9.72
N GLU A 72 -9.72 13.06 -10.36
CA GLU A 72 -8.70 12.88 -11.39
C GLU A 72 -7.42 12.28 -10.80
N GLU A 73 -6.98 12.74 -9.61
CA GLU A 73 -5.85 12.17 -8.88
C GLU A 73 -6.07 10.68 -8.55
N PHE A 74 -7.24 10.33 -8.02
CA PHE A 74 -7.61 8.93 -7.78
C PHE A 74 -7.52 8.11 -9.07
N ALA A 75 -8.06 8.64 -10.18
CA ALA A 75 -8.06 7.95 -11.46
C ALA A 75 -6.66 7.80 -12.05
N ASP A 76 -5.80 8.79 -11.87
CA ASP A 76 -4.41 8.80 -12.34
C ASP A 76 -3.53 7.84 -11.52
N ASN A 77 -3.74 7.76 -10.21
CA ASN A 77 -3.06 6.77 -9.36
C ASN A 77 -3.46 5.34 -9.73
N CYS A 78 -4.69 5.15 -10.23
CA CYS A 78 -5.18 3.85 -10.70
C CYS A 78 -4.87 3.54 -12.18
N LYS A 79 -4.16 4.40 -12.93
CA LYS A 79 -3.94 4.20 -14.39
C LYS A 79 -3.17 2.94 -14.77
N GLY A 80 -2.43 2.37 -13.80
CA GLY A 80 -1.67 1.13 -13.99
C GLY A 80 -2.53 -0.13 -13.92
N PHE A 81 -3.80 -0.01 -13.52
CA PHE A 81 -4.71 -1.14 -13.42
C PHE A 81 -5.39 -1.43 -14.76
N ALA A 82 -5.49 -2.71 -15.09
CA ALA A 82 -6.09 -3.18 -16.33
C ALA A 82 -6.88 -4.47 -16.11
N GLU A 83 -7.68 -4.82 -17.11
CA GLU A 83 -8.47 -6.05 -17.10
C GLU A 83 -7.56 -7.26 -16.90
N ALA A 84 -7.93 -8.11 -15.95
CA ALA A 84 -7.15 -9.27 -15.59
C ALA A 84 -7.51 -10.47 -16.46
N ASN A 85 -6.50 -11.27 -16.81
CA ASN A 85 -6.75 -12.61 -17.35
C ASN A 85 -7.07 -13.57 -16.20
N GLU A 86 -8.35 -13.86 -15.96
CA GLU A 86 -8.80 -14.70 -14.85
C GLU A 86 -8.20 -16.13 -14.88
N ASP A 87 -7.80 -16.64 -16.05
CA ASP A 87 -7.19 -17.98 -16.19
C ASP A 87 -5.70 -18.00 -15.81
N MET A 88 -5.03 -16.85 -15.87
CA MET A 88 -3.58 -16.70 -15.65
C MET A 88 -3.26 -15.96 -14.36
N THR A 89 -4.27 -15.42 -13.69
CA THR A 89 -4.12 -14.62 -12.48
C THR A 89 -5.00 -15.12 -11.35
N GLU A 90 -4.59 -14.81 -10.13
CA GLU A 90 -5.38 -15.05 -8.93
C GLU A 90 -5.48 -13.80 -8.06
N GLN A 91 -6.59 -13.70 -7.33
CA GLN A 91 -6.82 -12.60 -6.40
C GLN A 91 -5.94 -12.75 -5.16
N ILE A 92 -5.35 -11.63 -4.72
CA ILE A 92 -4.87 -11.47 -3.35
C ILE A 92 -6.04 -10.99 -2.51
N THR A 93 -6.39 -11.74 -1.47
CA THR A 93 -7.47 -11.38 -0.57
C THR A 93 -6.98 -10.47 0.56
N LYS A 94 -7.89 -9.67 1.10
CA LYS A 94 -7.65 -8.85 2.29
C LYS A 94 -7.22 -9.71 3.48
N ALA A 95 -7.82 -10.88 3.65
CA ALA A 95 -7.48 -11.82 4.72
C ALA A 95 -6.03 -12.36 4.59
N GLU A 96 -5.57 -12.65 3.37
CA GLU A 96 -4.17 -13.04 3.14
C GLU A 96 -3.22 -11.88 3.47
N PHE A 97 -3.57 -10.65 3.05
CA PHE A 97 -2.78 -9.46 3.38
C PHE A 97 -2.69 -9.23 4.89
N GLU A 98 -3.83 -9.22 5.58
CA GLU A 98 -3.92 -9.03 7.04
C GLU A 98 -3.15 -10.12 7.80
N THR A 99 -3.18 -11.38 7.33
CA THR A 99 -2.41 -12.47 7.95
C THR A 99 -0.90 -12.19 7.92
N VAL A 100 -0.37 -11.77 6.77
CA VAL A 100 1.07 -11.45 6.63
C VAL A 100 1.41 -10.18 7.40
N LEU A 101 0.50 -9.20 7.42
CA LEU A 101 0.66 -7.97 8.21
C LEU A 101 0.76 -8.30 9.70
N CYS A 102 -0.18 -9.06 10.26
CA CYS A 102 -0.15 -9.47 11.66
C CYS A 102 1.14 -10.23 12.00
N GLU A 103 1.62 -11.12 11.13
CA GLU A 103 2.89 -11.83 11.36
C GLU A 103 4.08 -10.86 11.38
N CYS A 104 4.11 -9.86 10.49
CA CYS A 104 5.11 -8.80 10.53
C CYS A 104 5.02 -8.00 11.84
N GLU A 105 3.82 -7.58 12.24
CA GLU A 105 3.57 -6.82 13.46
C GLU A 105 4.05 -7.53 14.71
N GLU A 106 3.73 -8.82 14.87
CA GLU A 106 4.19 -9.64 15.99
C GLU A 106 5.71 -9.74 16.05
N LYS A 107 6.38 -9.79 14.90
CA LYS A 107 7.82 -9.99 14.80
C LYS A 107 8.61 -8.69 14.99
N CYS A 108 8.18 -7.58 14.38
CA CYS A 108 8.94 -6.34 14.33
C CYS A 108 8.28 -5.13 15.01
N GLY A 109 7.04 -5.24 15.48
CA GLY A 109 6.32 -4.13 16.13
C GLY A 109 5.75 -3.10 15.15
N LEU A 110 5.39 -3.54 13.94
CA LEU A 110 4.98 -2.66 12.83
C LEU A 110 3.71 -1.84 13.12
N MET A 111 2.72 -2.40 13.83
CA MET A 111 1.46 -1.73 14.16
C MET A 111 1.70 -0.42 14.93
N SER A 112 2.67 -0.43 15.85
CA SER A 112 3.04 0.76 16.62
C SER A 112 3.65 1.88 15.77
N CYS A 113 4.13 1.55 14.56
CA CYS A 113 4.74 2.50 13.63
C CYS A 113 3.71 3.08 12.65
N VAL A 114 2.95 2.20 11.98
CA VAL A 114 2.05 2.61 10.89
C VAL A 114 0.75 3.19 11.44
N GLU A 115 0.08 2.47 12.34
CA GLU A 115 -1.23 2.89 12.86
C GLU A 115 -1.15 4.03 13.89
N ALA A 116 0.07 4.38 14.33
CA ALA A 116 0.26 5.55 15.17
C ALA A 116 -0.06 6.86 14.45
N GLU A 117 0.15 6.91 13.13
CA GLU A 117 0.04 8.13 12.32
C GLU A 117 -0.93 7.95 11.13
N HIS A 118 -1.28 6.71 10.77
CA HIS A 118 -2.05 6.42 9.57
C HIS A 118 -3.25 5.49 9.79
N THR A 119 -4.31 5.70 9.00
CA THR A 119 -5.40 4.74 8.81
C THR A 119 -5.16 3.94 7.54
N VAL A 120 -5.24 2.61 7.61
CA VAL A 120 -5.02 1.73 6.45
C VAL A 120 -6.36 1.30 5.85
N ASN A 121 -6.60 1.66 4.59
CA ASN A 121 -7.79 1.24 3.83
C ASN A 121 -7.36 0.25 2.75
N ILE A 122 -8.08 -0.87 2.63
CA ILE A 122 -7.72 -1.96 1.71
C ILE A 122 -8.92 -2.33 0.86
N ALA A 123 -8.72 -2.40 -0.46
CA ALA A 123 -9.70 -2.93 -1.42
C ALA A 123 -9.09 -4.04 -2.28
N GLU A 124 -9.85 -5.10 -2.50
CA GLU A 124 -9.51 -6.17 -3.45
C GLU A 124 -9.84 -5.72 -4.87
N ALA A 125 -8.81 -5.48 -5.68
CA ALA A 125 -8.95 -5.00 -7.04
C ALA A 125 -9.20 -6.15 -8.03
N ASP A 126 -10.31 -6.11 -8.76
CA ASP A 126 -10.68 -7.04 -9.84
C ASP A 126 -9.88 -6.81 -11.14
N ALA A 127 -8.60 -6.45 -11.00
CA ALA A 127 -7.74 -5.97 -12.07
C ALA A 127 -6.27 -6.37 -11.81
N GLU A 128 -5.50 -6.52 -12.87
CA GLU A 128 -4.04 -6.62 -12.80
C GLU A 128 -3.42 -5.23 -12.62
N SER A 129 -2.29 -5.16 -11.93
CA SER A 129 -1.49 -3.95 -11.80
C SER A 129 -0.20 -4.07 -12.60
N TYR A 130 0.02 -3.15 -13.53
CA TYR A 130 1.29 -3.01 -14.25
C TYR A 130 2.19 -1.93 -13.64
N ASN A 131 1.76 -1.32 -12.53
CA ASN A 131 2.53 -0.33 -11.79
C ASN A 131 2.39 -0.56 -10.30
N ARG A 132 3.39 -1.23 -9.70
CA ARG A 132 3.41 -1.52 -8.26
C ARG A 132 3.36 -0.28 -7.38
N GLU A 133 3.88 0.86 -7.85
CA GLU A 133 3.78 2.12 -7.12
C GLU A 133 2.33 2.63 -7.01
N GLY A 134 1.47 2.23 -7.95
CA GLY A 134 0.03 2.56 -7.97
C GLY A 134 -0.79 1.82 -6.91
N GLU A 135 -0.28 0.73 -6.37
CA GLU A 135 -1.02 -0.16 -5.45
C GLU A 135 -1.13 0.40 -4.02
N ILE A 136 -0.21 1.27 -3.61
CA ILE A 136 -0.17 1.85 -2.27
C ILE A 136 -0.05 3.37 -2.40
N GLN A 137 -1.07 4.11 -1.97
CA GLN A 137 -1.11 5.58 -2.03
C GLN A 137 -1.24 6.17 -0.63
N PHE A 138 -0.43 7.19 -0.34
CA PHE A 138 -0.49 7.97 0.89
C PHE A 138 -1.30 9.24 0.65
N ILE A 139 -2.50 9.31 1.23
CA ILE A 139 -3.46 10.40 1.03
C ILE A 139 -3.78 11.04 2.39
N GLY A 140 -3.08 12.13 2.70
CA GLY A 140 -3.10 12.72 4.04
C GLY A 140 -2.63 11.71 5.08
N SER A 141 -3.48 11.43 6.07
CA SER A 141 -3.22 10.39 7.09
C SER A 141 -3.73 9.00 6.69
N ASN A 142 -4.12 8.77 5.43
CA ASN A 142 -4.60 7.47 4.97
C ASN A 142 -3.55 6.78 4.11
N ILE A 143 -3.45 5.46 4.27
CA ILE A 143 -2.71 4.57 3.38
C ILE A 143 -3.76 3.73 2.65
N ASN A 144 -3.95 4.00 1.37
CA ASN A 144 -4.88 3.30 0.52
C ASN A 144 -4.16 2.19 -0.24
N ILE A 145 -4.64 0.96 -0.09
CA ILE A 145 -4.05 -0.23 -0.68
C ILE A 145 -5.06 -0.88 -1.63
N LEU A 146 -4.68 -1.01 -2.89
CA LEU A 146 -5.38 -1.81 -3.89
C LEU A 146 -4.63 -3.13 -4.06
N LEU A 147 -5.29 -4.25 -3.78
CA LEU A 147 -4.74 -5.59 -3.93
C LEU A 147 -5.08 -6.14 -5.33
N PRO A 148 -4.17 -6.09 -6.31
CA PRO A 148 -4.45 -6.56 -7.65
C PRO A 148 -4.59 -8.08 -7.71
N ARG A 149 -5.09 -8.55 -8.84
CA ARG A 149 -4.83 -9.91 -9.30
C ARG A 149 -3.38 -10.03 -9.76
N ILE A 150 -2.73 -11.13 -9.39
CA ILE A 150 -1.33 -11.39 -9.73
C ILE A 150 -1.21 -12.69 -10.52
N ASP A 151 -0.13 -12.84 -11.29
CA ASP A 151 0.17 -14.08 -12.02
C ASP A 151 0.20 -15.29 -11.05
N ILE A 152 -0.45 -16.39 -11.45
CA ILE A 152 -0.59 -17.62 -10.64
C ILE A 152 0.74 -18.27 -10.20
N ASN A 153 1.85 -17.90 -10.85
CA ASN A 153 3.18 -18.39 -10.49
C ASN A 153 3.90 -17.46 -9.48
N THR A 154 3.28 -16.35 -9.09
CA THR A 154 3.83 -15.40 -8.14
C THR A 154 3.72 -15.95 -6.72
N ASP A 155 4.81 -15.86 -5.94
CA ASP A 155 4.76 -16.13 -4.51
C ASP A 155 3.94 -15.02 -3.82
N LYS A 156 2.67 -15.30 -3.53
CA LYS A 156 1.74 -14.38 -2.85
C LYS A 156 2.28 -13.85 -1.53
N THR A 157 2.88 -14.70 -0.70
CA THR A 157 3.39 -14.29 0.61
C THR A 157 4.56 -13.33 0.44
N LYS A 158 5.47 -13.62 -0.49
CA LYS A 158 6.55 -12.69 -0.83
C LYS A 158 6.03 -11.38 -1.39
N TYR A 159 5.05 -11.46 -2.29
CA TYR A 159 4.43 -10.28 -2.89
C TYR A 159 3.86 -9.34 -1.83
N ILE A 160 3.04 -9.88 -0.93
CA ILE A 160 2.42 -9.14 0.16
C ILE A 160 3.49 -8.56 1.11
N ALA A 161 4.50 -9.35 1.47
CA ALA A 161 5.56 -8.89 2.36
C ALA A 161 6.36 -7.73 1.74
N GLU A 162 6.66 -7.76 0.45
CA GLU A 162 7.31 -6.64 -0.24
C GLU A 162 6.43 -5.38 -0.27
N ASN A 163 5.11 -5.53 -0.45
CA ASN A 163 4.16 -4.41 -0.37
C ASN A 163 4.11 -3.80 1.04
N ILE A 164 4.09 -4.63 2.09
CA ILE A 164 4.18 -4.16 3.49
C ILE A 164 5.54 -3.48 3.75
N GLY A 165 6.63 -4.04 3.22
CA GLY A 165 7.96 -3.46 3.34
C GLY A 165 8.08 -2.11 2.64
N HIS A 166 7.42 -1.95 1.49
CA HIS A 166 7.30 -0.67 0.80
C HIS A 166 6.47 0.32 1.64
N MET A 167 5.28 -0.06 2.10
CA MET A 167 4.47 0.77 3.00
C MET A 167 5.27 1.25 4.22
N LEU A 168 6.00 0.34 4.88
CA LEU A 168 6.85 0.67 6.03
C LEU A 168 7.98 1.64 5.66
N TYR A 169 8.62 1.46 4.52
CA TYR A 169 9.66 2.37 4.05
C TYR A 169 9.11 3.79 3.89
N ASP A 170 7.97 3.93 3.21
CA ASP A 170 7.35 5.23 2.95
C ASP A 170 6.89 5.94 4.24
N VAL A 171 6.51 5.18 5.28
CA VAL A 171 6.29 5.73 6.63
C VAL A 171 7.59 6.21 7.26
N ILE A 172 8.63 5.37 7.25
CA ILE A 172 9.90 5.67 7.92
C ILE A 172 10.58 6.91 7.32
N VAL A 173 10.53 7.09 5.99
CA VAL A 173 11.17 8.24 5.33
C VAL A 173 10.51 9.59 5.60
N GLN A 174 9.34 9.61 6.25
CA GLN A 174 8.73 10.87 6.71
C GLN A 174 9.56 11.53 7.82
N LYS A 175 10.39 10.75 8.54
CA LYS A 175 11.26 11.26 9.62
C LYS A 175 12.74 10.92 9.41
N LEU A 176 13.05 9.79 8.79
CA LEU A 176 14.42 9.32 8.59
C LEU A 176 14.90 9.53 7.15
N GLU A 177 16.06 10.15 6.99
CA GLU A 177 16.66 10.34 5.66
C GLU A 177 16.97 9.00 4.96
N PRO A 178 16.72 8.87 3.64
CA PRO A 178 17.03 7.65 2.89
C PRO A 178 18.49 7.18 3.00
N ASP A 179 19.43 8.12 3.10
CA ASP A 179 20.86 7.82 3.27
C ASP A 179 21.17 7.18 4.63
N ASP A 180 20.47 7.60 5.69
CA ASP A 180 20.58 7.00 7.02
C ASP A 180 20.02 5.57 7.03
N ILE A 181 18.89 5.35 6.36
CA ILE A 181 18.32 4.01 6.18
C ILE A 181 19.29 3.14 5.38
N ARG A 182 19.87 3.65 4.29
CA ARG A 182 20.84 2.90 3.48
C ARG A 182 22.09 2.55 4.27
N TYR A 183 22.58 3.48 5.08
CA TYR A 183 23.72 3.25 5.96
C TYR A 183 23.44 2.08 6.92
N GLU A 184 22.27 2.07 7.58
CA GLU A 184 21.92 0.98 8.49
C GLU A 184 21.69 -0.34 7.74
N ILE A 185 21.03 -0.34 6.57
CA ILE A 185 20.93 -1.56 5.72
C ILE A 185 22.34 -2.12 5.43
N ASN A 186 23.26 -1.29 4.94
CA ASN A 186 24.62 -1.72 4.61
C ASN A 186 25.42 -2.23 5.82
N ARG A 187 25.05 -1.77 7.03
CA ARG A 187 25.67 -2.16 8.30
C ARG A 187 25.19 -3.52 8.79
N TYR A 188 23.89 -3.80 8.69
CA TYR A 188 23.29 -5.05 9.17
C TYR A 188 23.28 -6.15 8.10
N ILE A 189 23.14 -5.78 6.84
CA ILE A 189 22.95 -6.70 5.72
C ILE A 189 24.10 -6.47 4.72
N PRO A 190 25.32 -6.98 5.00
CA PRO A 190 26.51 -6.64 4.22
C PRO A 190 26.44 -7.12 2.77
N GLU A 191 25.62 -8.13 2.48
CA GLU A 191 25.41 -8.70 1.14
C GLU A 191 24.83 -7.68 0.16
N VAL A 192 24.05 -6.70 0.65
CA VAL A 192 23.45 -5.65 -0.19
C VAL A 192 24.30 -4.37 -0.25
N LYS A 193 25.49 -4.36 0.37
CA LYS A 193 26.33 -3.15 0.46
C LYS A 193 26.76 -2.58 -0.90
N ASN A 194 27.04 -3.46 -1.86
CA ASN A 194 27.52 -3.08 -3.20
C ASN A 194 26.43 -3.12 -4.26
N ARG A 195 25.17 -3.34 -3.86
CA ARG A 195 24.01 -3.35 -4.75
C ARG A 195 23.68 -1.92 -5.20
N GLY A 196 23.46 -1.73 -6.50
CA GLY A 196 23.18 -0.41 -7.09
C GLY A 196 21.72 0.01 -7.01
N GLU A 197 20.87 -0.86 -6.47
CA GLU A 197 19.44 -0.67 -6.35
C GLU A 197 19.08 0.49 -5.40
N PRO A 198 17.96 1.20 -5.66
CA PRO A 198 17.43 2.21 -4.75
C PRO A 198 17.22 1.67 -3.33
N VAL A 199 17.32 2.55 -2.32
CA VAL A 199 17.17 2.16 -0.91
C VAL A 199 15.81 1.51 -0.64
N ARG A 200 14.74 2.09 -1.21
CA ARG A 200 13.37 1.57 -1.14
C ARG A 200 13.25 0.13 -1.64
N GLU A 201 13.89 -0.18 -2.77
CA GLU A 201 13.90 -1.51 -3.39
C GLU A 201 14.62 -2.54 -2.52
N LEU A 202 15.76 -2.16 -1.96
CA LEU A 202 16.47 -3.04 -1.02
C LEU A 202 15.70 -3.23 0.28
N PHE A 203 15.07 -2.17 0.80
CA PHE A 203 14.31 -2.21 2.05
C PHE A 203 13.15 -3.20 1.93
N ARG A 204 12.34 -3.11 0.85
CA ARG A 204 11.23 -4.04 0.63
C ARG A 204 11.68 -5.48 0.43
N GLU A 205 12.76 -5.71 -0.33
CA GLU A 205 13.26 -7.06 -0.61
C GLU A 205 13.78 -7.72 0.67
N CYS A 206 14.51 -6.96 1.49
CA CYS A 206 15.00 -7.44 2.78
C CYS A 206 13.84 -7.77 3.73
N PHE A 207 12.72 -7.04 3.65
CA PHE A 207 11.59 -7.21 4.56
C PHE A 207 10.95 -8.60 4.49
N TYR A 208 10.97 -9.26 3.32
CA TYR A 208 10.49 -10.64 3.22
C TYR A 208 11.21 -11.62 4.17
N SER A 209 12.47 -11.33 4.54
CA SER A 209 13.21 -12.13 5.52
C SER A 209 12.59 -12.12 6.91
N VAL A 210 11.79 -11.09 7.25
CA VAL A 210 11.01 -11.02 8.50
C VAL A 210 9.97 -12.13 8.52
N ILE A 211 9.24 -12.34 7.43
CA ILE A 211 8.28 -13.45 7.32
C ILE A 211 8.99 -14.81 7.35
N LEU A 212 10.12 -14.93 6.65
CA LEU A 212 10.88 -16.18 6.64
C LEU A 212 11.52 -16.53 8.00
N TYR A 213 11.63 -15.58 8.94
CA TYR A 213 12.16 -15.84 10.27
C TYR A 213 11.23 -16.78 11.06
N LYS A 214 11.81 -17.85 11.61
CA LYS A 214 11.14 -18.79 12.52
C LYS A 214 11.93 -18.87 13.81
N THR A 215 11.25 -18.74 14.95
CA THR A 215 11.88 -18.89 16.27
C THR A 215 12.49 -20.29 16.40
N GLN A 216 13.77 -20.35 16.74
CA GLN A 216 14.48 -21.59 17.01
C GLN A 216 15.05 -21.55 18.43
N LYS A 217 15.18 -22.72 19.06
CA LYS A 217 15.92 -22.81 20.33
C LYS A 217 17.35 -22.32 20.09
N PRO A 218 17.92 -21.47 20.97
CA PRO A 218 19.31 -21.07 20.87
C PRO A 218 20.21 -22.30 20.79
N LYS A 219 21.02 -22.38 19.73
CA LYS A 219 22.07 -23.38 19.56
C LYS A 219 23.40 -22.64 19.48
N ILE A 220 24.49 -23.32 19.83
CA ILE A 220 25.82 -22.83 19.52
C ILE A 220 25.99 -22.95 18.01
N TYR A 221 25.89 -21.83 17.30
CA TYR A 221 26.14 -21.75 15.87
C TYR A 221 27.65 -21.74 15.64
N GLN A 222 28.16 -22.73 14.90
CA GLN A 222 29.58 -22.76 14.53
C GLN A 222 29.90 -21.87 13.34
N ASP A 223 28.91 -21.67 12.45
CA ASP A 223 29.01 -20.85 11.25
C ASP A 223 27.79 -19.94 11.10
N PHE A 224 27.97 -18.82 10.40
CA PHE A 224 26.86 -17.95 10.00
C PHE A 224 25.98 -18.66 8.98
N ASN A 225 24.68 -18.74 9.26
CA ASN A 225 23.73 -19.45 8.42
C ASN A 225 22.48 -18.61 8.13
N GLU A 226 21.60 -19.14 7.30
CA GLU A 226 20.34 -18.54 6.89
C GLU A 226 19.47 -18.05 8.07
N HIS A 227 19.45 -18.79 9.19
CA HIS A 227 18.69 -18.38 10.36
C HIS A 227 19.32 -17.15 11.04
N MET A 228 20.65 -17.12 11.19
CA MET A 228 21.35 -15.96 11.73
C MET A 228 21.18 -14.73 10.84
N TYR A 229 21.22 -14.91 9.51
CA TYR A 229 20.90 -13.84 8.56
C TYR A 229 19.52 -13.24 8.85
N ARG A 230 18.48 -14.08 8.95
CA ARG A 230 17.11 -13.62 9.23
C ARG A 230 16.96 -12.94 10.60
N VAL A 231 17.70 -13.39 11.62
CA VAL A 231 17.74 -12.70 12.93
C VAL A 231 18.30 -11.29 12.76
N VAL A 232 19.41 -11.13 12.04
CA VAL A 232 20.04 -9.83 11.84
C VAL A 232 19.13 -8.88 11.06
N VAL A 233 18.46 -9.37 10.01
CA VAL A 233 17.48 -8.58 9.24
C VAL A 233 16.28 -8.18 10.12
N LEU A 234 15.76 -9.09 10.94
CA LEU A 234 14.68 -8.79 11.87
C LEU A 234 15.06 -7.69 12.87
N GLU A 235 16.25 -7.78 13.45
CA GLU A 235 16.74 -6.78 14.41
C GLU A 235 17.00 -5.41 13.75
N PHE A 236 17.40 -5.38 12.48
CA PHE A 236 17.44 -4.15 11.68
C PHE A 236 16.07 -3.48 11.63
N PHE A 237 15.01 -4.22 11.25
CA PHE A 237 13.66 -3.65 11.14
C PHE A 237 13.10 -3.17 12.49
N LYS A 238 13.29 -3.94 13.57
CA LYS A 238 12.92 -3.50 14.92
C LYS A 238 13.61 -2.19 15.28
N ARG A 239 14.92 -2.09 15.00
CA ARG A 239 15.71 -0.92 15.36
C ARG A 239 15.31 0.32 14.57
N ILE A 240 15.07 0.20 13.26
CA ILE A 240 14.68 1.34 12.44
C ILE A 240 13.28 1.84 12.83
N ILE A 241 12.34 0.93 13.14
CA ILE A 241 11.01 1.26 13.68
C ILE A 241 11.14 2.00 15.03
N VAL A 242 11.95 1.48 15.96
CA VAL A 242 12.18 2.14 17.26
C VAL A 242 12.84 3.50 17.09
N ARG A 243 13.70 3.69 16.10
CA ARG A 243 14.31 5.00 15.81
C ARG A 243 13.25 5.98 15.32
N TYR A 244 12.44 5.59 14.33
CA TYR A 244 11.33 6.40 13.83
C TYR A 244 10.37 6.83 14.95
N LEU A 245 10.03 5.93 15.89
CA LEU A 245 9.13 6.24 17.01
C LEU A 245 9.72 7.20 18.06
N ARG A 246 11.02 7.46 18.03
CA ARG A 246 11.70 8.35 19.01
C ARG A 246 11.93 9.76 18.48
N GLU A 247 11.81 9.96 17.17
CA GLU A 247 11.93 11.25 16.49
C GLU A 247 10.56 11.94 16.40
#